data_AF-U1UVW1-F1
#
_entry.id   AF-U1UVW1-F1
#
_cell.length_a   1.000
_cell.length_b   1.000
_cell.length_c   1.000
_cell.angle_alpha   90.00
_cell.angle_beta   90.00
_cell.angle_gamma   90.00
#
_symmetry.space_group_name_H-M   'P 1'
#
loop_
_entity.id
_entity.type
_entity.pdbx_description
1 polymer ?
#
loop_
_entity_poly.entity_id
_entity_poly.type
_entity_poly.pdbx_seq_one_letter_code
_entity_poly.pdbx_strand_id
1 'polypeptide(L)'
;MPTAEDNCPQADADHALAEFEYTLKGNRLKLTSRRIIRDIQRLIIPTDDVNGLGISLTYSPKRVEEGNNEFNLSEISKVIFMLSPFEEYDRAPSGTIEVKYQIIPEPTVDRVELSGLVRDGKVSNKTGDVLTFSGTFNYGFSVPLKR
;
A
#
# COMPACT_ATOMS: atom_id res chain seq x y z
N MET A 1 -26.17 6.30 -5.31
CA MET A 1 -25.39 7.36 -5.98
C MET A 1 -23.93 7.05 -5.73
N PRO A 2 -23.09 6.90 -6.76
CA PRO A 2 -21.66 6.69 -6.55
C PRO A 2 -21.08 7.94 -5.88
N THR A 3 -20.35 7.77 -4.78
CA THR A 3 -19.66 8.88 -4.12
C THR A 3 -18.46 9.30 -4.97
N ALA A 4 -17.98 10.54 -4.82
CA ALA A 4 -16.82 11.07 -5.54
C ALA A 4 -15.51 10.26 -5.36
N GLU A 5 -15.55 9.20 -4.55
CA GLU A 5 -14.50 8.20 -4.40
C GLU A 5 -14.41 7.26 -5.63
N ASP A 6 -15.49 7.09 -6.39
CA ASP A 6 -15.55 6.16 -7.53
C ASP A 6 -14.89 6.67 -8.82
N ASN A 7 -14.42 7.92 -8.85
CA ASN A 7 -13.87 8.57 -10.06
C ASN A 7 -12.50 9.23 -9.85
N CYS A 8 -11.65 8.69 -8.97
CA CYS A 8 -10.23 9.05 -9.03
C CYS A 8 -9.60 8.28 -10.21
N PRO A 9 -9.13 8.95 -11.28
CA PRO A 9 -8.45 8.26 -12.35
C PRO A 9 -7.22 7.52 -11.79
N GLN A 10 -6.95 6.31 -12.30
CA GLN A 10 -5.68 5.63 -12.09
C GLN A 10 -4.58 6.50 -12.67
N ALA A 11 -3.97 7.33 -11.83
CA ALA A 11 -2.78 8.09 -12.14
C ALA A 11 -1.59 7.41 -11.44
N ASP A 12 -0.45 7.37 -12.11
CA ASP A 12 0.81 7.10 -11.42
C ASP A 12 0.98 8.17 -10.34
N ALA A 13 1.28 7.75 -9.12
CA ALA A 13 1.45 8.71 -8.03
C ALA A 13 2.75 9.50 -8.22
N ASP A 14 2.68 10.82 -8.01
CA ASP A 14 3.83 11.71 -8.04
C ASP A 14 4.75 11.41 -6.85
N HIS A 15 6.07 11.42 -7.08
CA HIS A 15 7.08 11.16 -6.04
C HIS A 15 6.92 9.80 -5.31
N ALA A 16 6.39 8.79 -5.99
CA ALA A 16 6.21 7.46 -5.43
C ALA A 16 7.55 6.77 -5.13
N LEU A 17 7.70 6.29 -3.90
CA LEU A 17 8.76 5.39 -3.49
C LEU A 17 8.22 4.40 -2.45
N ALA A 18 8.45 3.13 -2.67
CA ALA A 18 8.23 2.07 -1.70
C ALA A 18 9.49 1.23 -1.56
N GLU A 19 9.83 0.89 -0.32
CA GLU A 19 10.97 0.06 0.03
C GLU A 19 10.55 -0.94 1.08
N PHE A 20 10.57 -2.22 0.73
CA PHE A 20 10.22 -3.31 1.60
C PHE A 20 11.35 -4.33 1.67
N GLU A 21 11.59 -4.84 2.86
CA GLU A 21 12.39 -6.02 3.07
C GLU A 21 11.46 -7.15 3.49
N TYR A 22 11.69 -8.33 2.94
CA TYR A 22 10.92 -9.51 3.30
C TYR A 22 11.81 -10.72 3.46
N THR A 23 11.41 -11.63 4.34
CA THR A 23 12.09 -12.89 4.58
C THR A 23 11.16 -14.04 4.24
N LEU A 24 11.61 -14.94 3.38
CA LEU A 24 10.92 -16.18 3.05
C LEU A 24 11.89 -17.36 3.14
N LYS A 25 11.54 -18.39 3.91
CA LYS A 25 12.35 -19.60 4.09
C LYS A 25 13.82 -19.29 4.47
N GLY A 26 14.01 -18.25 5.29
CA GLY A 26 15.32 -17.79 5.74
C GLY A 26 16.07 -16.86 4.78
N ASN A 27 15.58 -16.68 3.54
CA ASN A 27 16.18 -15.75 2.58
C ASN A 27 15.58 -14.36 2.75
N ARG A 28 16.42 -13.37 3.03
CA ARG A 28 16.05 -11.96 3.10
C ARG A 28 16.25 -11.30 1.74
N LEU A 29 15.21 -10.62 1.26
CA LEU A 29 15.17 -9.98 -0.04
C LEU A 29 14.63 -8.55 0.12
N LYS A 30 14.93 -7.70 -0.85
CA LYS A 30 14.46 -6.30 -0.90
C LYS A 30 13.61 -6.09 -2.14
N LEU A 31 12.50 -5.38 -1.95
CA LEU A 31 11.63 -4.88 -2.99
C LEU A 31 11.71 -3.34 -2.93
N THR A 32 12.10 -2.74 -4.04
CA THR A 32 12.01 -1.29 -4.23
C THR A 32 11.11 -1.02 -5.43
N SER A 33 10.26 -0.01 -5.31
CA SER A 33 9.39 0.41 -6.39
C SER A 33 9.27 1.91 -6.43
N ARG A 34 9.30 2.47 -7.63
CA ARG A 34 8.97 3.89 -7.89
C ARG A 34 7.59 4.06 -8.51
N ARG A 35 6.83 2.97 -8.60
CA ARG A 35 5.49 2.97 -9.17
C ARG A 35 4.53 2.56 -8.09
N ILE A 36 3.59 3.44 -7.77
CA ILE A 36 2.50 3.14 -6.84
C ILE A 36 1.21 3.34 -7.62
N ILE A 37 0.50 2.24 -7.89
CA ILE A 37 -0.78 2.27 -8.59
C ILE A 37 -1.88 2.39 -7.55
N ARG A 38 -2.70 3.45 -7.70
CA ARG A 38 -3.69 3.84 -6.72
C ARG A 38 -5.12 3.45 -7.14
N ASP A 39 -5.86 3.05 -6.12
CA ASP A 39 -7.26 3.44 -5.87
C ASP A 39 -7.33 4.04 -4.44
N ILE A 40 -8.31 4.88 -4.09
CA ILE A 40 -8.50 5.43 -2.71
C ILE A 40 -8.49 4.32 -1.66
N GLN A 41 -8.87 3.11 -2.07
CA GLN A 41 -9.02 1.93 -1.23
C GLN A 41 -7.83 0.96 -1.35
N ARG A 42 -6.92 1.17 -2.31
CA ARG A 42 -5.90 0.18 -2.65
C ARG A 42 -4.56 0.83 -2.98
N LEU A 43 -3.55 0.42 -2.23
CA LEU A 43 -2.15 0.64 -2.52
C LEU A 43 -1.60 -0.60 -3.22
N ILE A 44 -1.13 -0.45 -4.46
CA ILE A 44 -0.42 -1.49 -5.19
C ILE A 44 1.01 -1.02 -5.41
N ILE A 45 1.96 -1.77 -4.88
CA ILE A 45 3.39 -1.56 -5.06
C ILE A 45 3.90 -2.69 -5.97
N PRO A 46 3.88 -2.52 -7.30
CA PRO A 46 4.52 -3.45 -8.23
C PRO A 46 6.03 -3.48 -8.01
N THR A 47 6.67 -4.63 -8.26
CA THR A 47 8.12 -4.66 -8.47
C THR A 47 8.44 -4.00 -9.81
N ASP A 48 9.50 -3.20 -9.88
CA ASP A 48 9.91 -2.50 -11.11
C ASP A 48 10.28 -3.46 -12.27
N ASP A 49 10.64 -4.72 -11.95
CA ASP A 49 11.19 -5.67 -12.92
C ASP A 49 10.18 -6.67 -13.53
N VAL A 50 8.99 -6.86 -12.92
CA VAL A 50 8.05 -7.90 -13.36
C VAL A 50 6.58 -7.47 -13.18
N ASN A 51 5.82 -7.54 -14.27
CA ASN A 51 4.37 -7.36 -14.23
C ASN A 51 3.71 -8.45 -13.37
N GLY A 52 3.00 -8.04 -12.32
CA GLY A 52 2.20 -8.93 -11.47
C GLY A 52 2.87 -9.37 -10.16
N LEU A 53 4.12 -8.98 -9.91
CA LEU A 53 4.76 -9.17 -8.60
C LEU A 53 4.68 -7.87 -7.80
N GLY A 54 4.51 -7.98 -6.48
CA GLY A 54 4.38 -6.80 -5.65
C GLY A 54 3.61 -7.02 -4.35
N ILE A 55 3.35 -5.91 -3.69
CA ILE A 55 2.59 -5.84 -2.45
C ILE A 55 1.29 -5.09 -2.74
N SER A 56 0.17 -5.66 -2.32
CA SER A 56 -1.12 -4.96 -2.33
C SER A 56 -1.60 -4.78 -0.89
N LEU A 57 -1.72 -3.53 -0.45
CA LEU A 57 -2.34 -3.15 0.82
C LEU A 57 -3.68 -2.48 0.51
N THR A 58 -4.78 -3.08 0.93
CA THR A 58 -6.13 -2.57 0.66
C THR A 58 -6.70 -2.02 1.97
N TYR A 59 -6.93 -0.71 2.01
CA TYR A 59 -7.51 -0.01 3.14
C TYR A 59 -9.00 0.18 2.92
N SER A 60 -9.78 0.13 4.00
CA SER A 60 -11.15 0.65 3.92
C SER A 60 -11.09 2.18 3.90
N PRO A 61 -11.67 2.86 2.90
CA PRO A 61 -11.58 4.32 2.73
C PRO A 61 -12.14 5.09 3.95
N LYS A 62 -13.01 4.46 4.75
CA LYS A 62 -13.60 5.05 5.96
C LYS A 62 -12.68 5.06 7.18
N ARG A 63 -11.42 4.62 7.07
CA ARG A 63 -10.54 4.43 8.24
C ARG A 63 -9.29 5.29 8.29
N VAL A 64 -8.90 5.96 7.20
CA VAL A 64 -7.68 6.79 7.19
C VAL A 64 -8.09 8.27 7.30
N GLU A 65 -7.94 8.83 8.51
CA GLU A 65 -8.20 10.25 8.77
C GLU A 65 -6.94 11.09 8.53
N GLU A 66 -7.10 12.41 8.39
CA GLU A 66 -5.95 13.32 8.28
C GLU A 66 -5.12 13.29 9.57
N GLY A 67 -3.81 13.12 9.42
CA GLY A 67 -2.87 12.93 10.52
C GLY A 67 -2.24 11.54 10.50
N ASN A 68 -1.83 11.08 11.69
CA ASN A 68 -1.20 9.78 11.87
C ASN A 68 -2.24 8.76 12.31
N ASN A 69 -2.27 7.61 11.64
CA ASN A 69 -3.18 6.51 11.91
C ASN A 69 -2.35 5.24 12.10
N GLU A 70 -2.73 4.40 13.05
CA GLU A 70 -2.10 3.10 13.27
C GLU A 70 -3.16 2.01 13.13
N PHE A 71 -2.83 0.94 12.42
CA PHE A 71 -3.71 -0.21 12.21
C PHE A 71 -2.96 -1.51 12.39
N ASN A 72 -3.66 -2.54 12.88
CA ASN A 72 -3.19 -3.90 12.70
C ASN A 72 -3.39 -4.33 11.24
N LEU A 73 -2.43 -5.05 10.68
CA LEU A 73 -2.54 -5.58 9.31
C LEU A 73 -3.70 -6.59 9.16
N SER A 74 -4.15 -7.19 10.25
CA SER A 74 -5.36 -8.03 10.31
C SER A 74 -6.67 -7.24 10.17
N GLU A 75 -6.63 -5.93 10.42
CA GLU A 75 -7.81 -5.06 10.44
C GLU A 75 -8.00 -4.28 9.13
N ILE A 76 -6.99 -4.28 8.25
CA ILE A 76 -7.11 -3.72 6.91
C ILE A 76 -7.77 -4.73 5.96
N SER A 77 -8.44 -4.25 4.92
CA SER A 77 -9.32 -5.07 4.08
C SER A 77 -8.62 -6.22 3.40
N LYS A 78 -7.37 -6.03 2.96
CA LYS A 78 -6.57 -7.11 2.35
C LYS A 78 -5.08 -6.78 2.34
N VAL A 79 -4.24 -7.78 2.63
CA VAL A 79 -2.78 -7.75 2.44
C VAL A 79 -2.42 -8.90 1.51
N ILE A 80 -1.73 -8.61 0.41
CA ILE A 80 -1.25 -9.63 -0.52
C ILE A 80 0.22 -9.37 -0.83
N PHE A 81 1.03 -10.41 -0.69
CA PHE A 81 2.37 -10.46 -1.27
C PHE A 81 2.35 -11.43 -2.46
N MET A 82 2.66 -10.95 -3.66
CA MET A 82 2.77 -11.77 -4.87
C MET A 82 4.24 -11.88 -5.25
N LEU A 83 4.83 -13.07 -5.07
CA LEU A 83 6.22 -13.35 -5.44
C LEU A 83 6.34 -14.04 -6.81
N SER A 84 5.27 -14.70 -7.27
CA SER A 84 5.12 -15.20 -8.63
C SER A 84 3.64 -15.15 -9.05
N PRO A 85 3.31 -15.27 -10.36
CA PRO A 85 1.91 -15.31 -10.81
C PRO A 85 1.06 -16.45 -10.22
N PHE A 86 1.70 -17.44 -9.60
CA PHE A 86 1.04 -18.62 -9.03
C PHE A 86 1.24 -18.73 -7.52
N GLU A 87 1.92 -17.77 -6.90
CA GLU A 87 2.27 -17.79 -5.47
C GLU A 87 1.89 -16.49 -4.79
N GLU A 88 0.82 -16.57 -3.99
CA GLU A 88 0.24 -15.48 -3.23
C GLU A 88 0.32 -15.78 -1.72
N TYR A 89 0.74 -14.76 -0.96
CA TYR A 89 0.70 -14.74 0.50
C TYR A 89 -0.36 -13.74 0.94
N ASP A 90 -1.54 -14.23 1.29
CA ASP A 90 -2.71 -13.41 1.62
C ASP A 90 -3.47 -13.88 2.87
N ARG A 91 -2.97 -14.91 3.56
CA ARG A 91 -3.64 -15.51 4.71
C ARG A 91 -3.06 -15.04 6.04
N ALA A 92 -3.95 -14.85 7.00
CA ALA A 92 -3.63 -14.48 8.39
C ALA A 92 -2.64 -13.31 8.49
N PRO A 93 -2.93 -12.15 7.86
CA PRO A 93 -2.07 -10.98 7.98
C PRO A 93 -1.96 -10.55 9.44
N SER A 94 -0.74 -10.22 9.87
CA SER A 94 -0.44 -9.71 11.21
C SER A 94 0.74 -8.74 11.16
N GLY A 95 0.94 -7.97 12.23
CA GLY A 95 1.88 -6.85 12.29
C GLY A 95 1.14 -5.52 12.27
N THR A 96 1.89 -4.43 12.24
CA THR A 96 1.35 -3.07 12.40
C THR A 96 1.72 -2.22 11.19
N ILE A 97 0.81 -1.33 10.81
CA ILE A 97 1.06 -0.29 9.83
C ILE A 97 0.71 1.07 10.41
N GLU A 98 1.67 1.98 10.36
CA GLU A 98 1.46 3.41 10.56
C GLU A 98 1.23 4.06 9.21
N VAL A 99 0.18 4.87 9.08
CA VAL A 99 -0.16 5.63 7.88
C VAL A 99 -0.33 7.09 8.25
N LYS A 100 0.43 7.96 7.59
CA LYS A 100 0.26 9.40 7.66
C LYS A 100 -0.42 9.89 6.39
N TYR A 101 -1.55 10.56 6.55
CA TYR A 101 -2.33 11.17 5.48
C TYR A 101 -2.37 12.69 5.69
N GLN A 102 -2.05 13.46 4.65
CA GLN A 102 -2.05 14.93 4.71
C GLN A 102 -2.67 15.52 3.45
N ILE A 103 -3.43 16.59 3.61
CA ILE A 103 -3.91 17.42 2.50
C ILE A 103 -3.15 18.74 2.54
N ILE A 104 -2.48 19.05 1.44
CA ILE A 104 -1.70 20.28 1.23
C ILE A 104 -2.46 21.12 0.21
N PRO A 105 -3.12 22.21 0.62
CA PRO A 105 -3.85 23.06 -0.31
C PRO A 105 -2.88 23.74 -1.29
N GLU A 106 -3.14 23.60 -2.60
CA GLU A 106 -2.43 24.33 -3.64
C GLU A 106 -3.42 25.24 -4.42
N PRO A 107 -2.93 26.25 -5.17
CA PRO A 107 -3.81 27.24 -5.80
C PRO A 107 -4.87 26.67 -6.76
N THR A 108 -4.56 25.54 -7.41
CA THR A 108 -5.41 24.94 -8.46
C THR A 108 -5.89 23.52 -8.13
N VAL A 109 -5.28 22.85 -7.17
CA VAL A 109 -5.54 21.47 -6.76
C VAL A 109 -5.27 21.33 -5.27
N ASP A 110 -5.82 20.31 -4.62
CA ASP A 110 -5.30 19.88 -3.32
C ASP A 110 -4.28 18.77 -3.57
N ARG A 111 -3.06 18.91 -3.03
CA ARG A 111 -2.07 17.83 -3.06
C ARG A 111 -2.26 16.95 -1.84
N VAL A 112 -2.48 15.66 -2.07
CA VAL A 112 -2.53 14.66 -1.00
C VAL A 112 -1.19 13.98 -0.91
N GLU A 113 -0.68 13.82 0.30
CA GLU A 113 0.49 12.98 0.59
C GLU A 113 0.10 11.82 1.51
N LEU A 114 0.47 10.61 1.12
CA LEU A 114 0.35 9.43 1.96
C LEU A 114 1.74 8.83 2.18
N SER A 115 2.07 8.56 3.43
CA SER A 115 3.25 7.77 3.77
C SER A 115 2.88 6.70 4.78
N GLY A 116 3.66 5.62 4.82
CA GLY A 116 3.45 4.61 5.84
C GLY A 116 4.66 3.76 6.10
N LEU A 117 4.58 3.06 7.23
CA LEU A 117 5.61 2.20 7.77
C LEU A 117 4.96 0.93 8.29
N VAL A 118 5.35 -0.20 7.70
CA VAL A 118 4.96 -1.53 8.15
C VAL A 118 6.05 -2.10 9.05
N ARG A 119 5.65 -2.57 10.23
CA ARG A 119 6.51 -3.27 11.19
C ARG A 119 5.98 -4.67 11.49
N ASP A 120 6.91 -5.62 11.59
CA ASP A 120 6.63 -7.02 11.95
C ASP A 120 5.52 -7.67 11.12
N GLY A 121 5.39 -7.27 9.85
CA GLY A 121 4.40 -7.78 8.93
C GLY A 121 4.59 -9.28 8.71
N LYS A 122 3.50 -10.04 8.74
CA LYS A 122 3.50 -11.46 8.40
C LYS A 122 2.27 -11.81 7.58
N VAL A 123 2.47 -12.64 6.58
CA VAL A 123 1.41 -13.26 5.79
C VAL A 123 1.80 -14.70 5.48
N SER A 124 0.81 -15.55 5.27
CA SER A 124 1.00 -16.95 4.91
C SER A 124 0.33 -17.29 3.59
N ASN A 125 0.82 -18.33 2.92
CA ASN A 125 0.20 -18.86 1.71
C ASN A 125 -0.66 -20.10 2.03
N LYS A 126 -1.21 -20.74 0.99
CA LYS A 126 -2.07 -21.93 1.16
C LYS A 126 -1.35 -23.17 1.70
N THR A 127 -0.04 -23.26 1.54
CA THR A 127 0.79 -24.39 2.01
C THR A 127 1.28 -24.20 3.45
N GLY A 128 1.06 -23.03 4.05
CA GLY A 128 1.49 -22.70 5.40
C GLY A 128 2.87 -22.06 5.48
N ASP A 129 3.51 -21.77 4.35
CA ASP A 129 4.74 -20.99 4.34
C ASP A 129 4.45 -19.56 4.83
N VAL A 130 5.32 -19.05 5.68
CA VAL A 130 5.21 -17.71 6.25
C VAL A 130 6.24 -16.79 5.62
N LEU A 131 5.77 -15.64 5.15
CA LEU A 131 6.59 -14.52 4.72
C LEU A 131 6.48 -13.43 5.78
N THR A 132 7.63 -12.97 6.27
CA THR A 132 7.69 -11.77 7.13
C THR A 132 8.19 -10.58 6.34
N PHE A 133 7.72 -9.38 6.65
CA PHE A 133 8.09 -8.18 5.92
C PHE A 133 8.00 -6.91 6.78
N SER A 134 8.79 -5.93 6.42
CA SER A 134 8.75 -4.57 6.95
C SER A 134 9.13 -3.61 5.83
N GLY A 135 8.72 -2.36 5.94
CA GLY A 135 9.03 -1.42 4.88
C GLY A 135 8.31 -0.10 5.00
N THR A 136 8.66 0.80 4.11
CA THR A 136 8.06 2.12 4.01
C THR A 136 7.48 2.33 2.63
N PHE A 137 6.51 3.23 2.56
CA PHE A 137 6.06 3.80 1.30
C PHE A 137 5.76 5.28 1.48
N ASN A 138 5.93 6.05 0.42
CA ASN A 138 5.52 7.43 0.32
C ASN A 138 5.05 7.69 -1.11
N TYR A 139 3.93 8.38 -1.26
CA TYR A 139 3.45 8.85 -2.54
C TYR A 139 2.55 10.08 -2.39
N GLY A 140 2.54 10.92 -3.42
CA GLY A 140 1.67 12.08 -3.50
C GLY A 140 0.77 12.03 -4.74
N PHE A 141 -0.35 12.74 -4.71
CA PHE A 141 -1.18 12.95 -5.90
C PHE A 141 -2.01 14.22 -5.77
N SER A 142 -2.31 14.82 -6.92
CA SER A 142 -3.20 15.99 -6.99
C SER A 142 -4.66 15.53 -7.09
N VAL A 143 -5.54 16.13 -6.30
CA VAL A 143 -6.99 16.00 -6.41
C VAL A 143 -7.60 17.34 -6.82
N PRO A 144 -8.55 17.36 -7.76
CA PRO A 144 -9.25 18.59 -8.14
C PRO A 144 -9.99 19.20 -6.95
N LEU A 145 -9.93 20.52 -6.82
CA LEU A 145 -10.72 21.26 -5.83
C LEU A 145 -12.22 20.99 -6.06
N LYS A 146 -12.92 20.44 -5.06
CA LYS A 146 -14.39 20.44 -5.06
C LYS A 146 -14.86 21.88 -4.78
N ARG A 147 -15.20 22.62 -5.83
CA ARG A 147 -15.94 23.88 -5.73
C ARG A 147 -17.43 23.64 -5.96
#